data_AF-A0A661AGL1-F1
#
_entry.id   AF-A0A661AGL1-F1
#
_cell.length_a   1.000
_cell.length_b   1.000
_cell.length_c   1.000
_cell.angle_alpha   90.00
_cell.angle_beta   90.00
_cell.angle_gamma   90.00
#
_symmetry.space_group_name_H-M   'P 1'
#
loop_
_entity.id
_entity.type
_entity.pdbx_description
1 polymer ?
#
loop_
_entity_poly.entity_id
_entity_poly.type
_entity_poly.pdbx_seq_one_letter_code
_entity_poly.pdbx_strand_id
1 'polypeptide(L)'
;MGKDRVLSVDIGNNRIHFGVVEKRQILSTLNTYLSGLEKKEREIITRWLKEKEFDSVAISSVVPETTSKLESLLERINFQGDVFHLTRETSPIPLNYEGTLGPDRIANAVAGFYLFEKPACIIDFGTAITIDRVEEDGFAGGVILPGMELQMRSLEEKTALIKDVRWKKGGVTGKNTEEAISSGVFYSIVGGIKEILKRMDEERGKTRSVVLTGGYANLFHPYTGGIVVEGLTLIGLSIAYEIHNSLRERND
;
A
#
# COMPACT_ATOMS: atom_id res chain seq x y z
N MET A 1 -24.48 11.57 -16.99
CA MET A 1 -23.90 11.45 -15.64
C MET A 1 -22.55 10.79 -15.83
N GLY A 2 -21.47 11.53 -15.57
CA GLY A 2 -20.12 10.99 -15.66
C GLY A 2 -19.98 9.77 -14.75
N LYS A 3 -19.14 8.82 -15.14
CA LYS A 3 -18.81 7.71 -14.27
C LYS A 3 -17.96 8.32 -13.14
N ASP A 4 -18.16 7.94 -11.89
CA ASP A 4 -17.35 8.50 -10.80
C ASP A 4 -16.10 7.63 -10.64
N ARG A 5 -15.20 7.74 -11.63
CA ARG A 5 -14.02 6.88 -11.76
C ARG A 5 -12.75 7.63 -11.41
N VAL A 6 -12.06 7.13 -10.39
CA VAL A 6 -10.80 7.69 -9.90
C VAL A 6 -9.64 6.83 -10.40
N LEU A 7 -8.70 7.42 -11.13
CA LEU A 7 -7.39 6.82 -11.33
C LEU A 7 -6.56 7.01 -10.06
N SER A 8 -6.51 5.98 -9.22
CA SER A 8 -5.64 5.93 -8.06
C SER A 8 -4.23 5.51 -8.48
N VAL A 9 -3.22 6.26 -8.03
CA VAL A 9 -1.82 5.98 -8.32
C VAL A 9 -1.01 6.02 -7.04
N ASP A 10 -0.40 4.90 -6.68
CA ASP A 10 0.52 4.79 -5.58
C ASP A 10 1.96 4.68 -6.08
N ILE A 11 2.80 5.64 -5.72
CA ILE A 11 4.20 5.77 -6.12
C ILE A 11 5.09 5.50 -4.90
N GLY A 12 5.47 4.23 -4.74
CA GLY A 12 6.42 3.80 -3.71
C GLY A 12 7.88 4.00 -4.13
N ASN A 13 8.81 3.44 -3.34
CA ASN A 13 10.25 3.52 -3.62
C ASN A 13 10.73 2.60 -4.75
N ASN A 14 10.02 1.48 -4.98
CA ASN A 14 10.44 0.46 -5.94
C ASN A 14 9.44 0.24 -7.09
N ARG A 15 8.16 0.59 -6.87
CA ARG A 15 7.09 0.33 -7.82
C ARG A 15 6.10 1.49 -7.89
N ILE A 16 5.38 1.54 -9.01
CA ILE A 16 4.20 2.37 -9.20
C ILE A 16 3.01 1.43 -9.43
N HIS A 17 1.95 1.63 -8.66
CA HIS A 17 0.70 0.88 -8.76
C HIS A 17 -0.41 1.82 -9.23
N PHE A 18 -0.92 1.56 -10.42
CA PHE A 18 -2.08 2.25 -10.99
C PHE A 18 -3.33 1.40 -10.79
N GLY A 19 -4.46 2.04 -10.49
CA GLY A 19 -5.76 1.41 -10.48
C GLY A 19 -6.88 2.35 -10.86
N VAL A 20 -7.78 1.90 -11.72
CA VAL A 20 -9.05 2.61 -11.96
C VAL A 20 -10.06 2.07 -10.96
N VAL A 21 -10.56 2.95 -10.09
CA VAL A 21 -11.48 2.61 -9.01
C VAL A 21 -12.84 3.25 -9.29
N GLU A 22 -13.90 2.47 -9.15
CA GLU A 22 -15.29 2.93 -9.25
C GLU A 22 -16.08 2.31 -8.09
N LYS A 23 -16.74 3.14 -7.27
CA LYS A 23 -17.56 2.66 -6.13
C LYS A 23 -16.81 1.65 -5.25
N ARG A 24 -15.55 1.95 -4.92
CA ARG A 24 -14.66 1.11 -4.09
C ARG A 24 -14.28 -0.24 -4.74
N GLN A 25 -14.55 -0.43 -6.02
CA GLN A 25 -14.13 -1.61 -6.78
C GLN A 25 -13.02 -1.24 -7.76
N ILE A 26 -11.98 -2.06 -7.81
CA ILE A 26 -10.88 -1.89 -8.75
C ILE A 26 -11.28 -2.53 -10.07
N LEU A 27 -11.44 -1.71 -11.11
CA LEU A 27 -11.83 -2.17 -12.45
C LEU A 27 -10.63 -2.68 -13.25
N SER A 28 -9.45 -2.09 -13.04
CA SER A 28 -8.22 -2.52 -13.68
C SER A 28 -7.01 -1.98 -12.94
N THR A 29 -5.89 -2.69 -13.02
CA THR A 29 -4.61 -2.26 -12.43
C THR A 29 -3.46 -2.36 -13.42
N LEU A 30 -2.43 -1.55 -13.22
CA LEU A 30 -1.12 -1.70 -13.87
C LEU A 30 -0.02 -1.55 -12.81
N ASN A 31 0.93 -2.49 -12.80
CA ASN A 31 2.10 -2.47 -11.93
C ASN A 31 3.36 -2.25 -12.75
N THR A 32 4.22 -1.34 -12.31
CA THR A 32 5.53 -1.10 -12.95
C THR A 32 6.61 -0.79 -11.92
N TYR A 33 7.87 -0.88 -12.31
CA TYR A 33 8.99 -0.29 -11.56
C TYR A 33 8.98 1.24 -11.68
N LEU A 34 9.72 1.96 -10.82
CA LEU A 34 9.86 3.43 -10.92
C LEU A 34 10.40 3.87 -12.29
N SER A 35 11.30 3.07 -12.87
CA SER A 35 11.82 3.27 -14.23
C SER A 35 10.73 3.21 -15.30
N GLY A 36 9.54 2.72 -14.95
CA GLY A 36 8.40 2.58 -15.85
C GLY A 36 7.99 3.87 -16.53
N LEU A 37 8.15 5.01 -15.85
CA LEU A 37 7.85 6.33 -16.41
C LEU A 37 9.01 6.91 -17.23
N GLU A 38 10.12 6.18 -17.40
CA GLU A 38 11.20 6.51 -18.32
C GLU A 38 10.90 6.11 -19.77
N LYS A 39 11.68 6.66 -20.70
CA LYS A 39 11.32 6.72 -22.13
C LYS A 39 10.86 5.40 -22.76
N LYS A 40 11.49 4.26 -22.43
CA LYS A 40 11.19 2.97 -23.08
C LYS A 40 9.90 2.31 -22.57
N GLU A 41 9.59 2.45 -21.29
CA GLU A 41 8.43 1.77 -20.66
C GLU A 41 7.20 2.70 -20.60
N ARG A 42 7.41 4.02 -20.67
CA ARG A 42 6.37 5.06 -20.65
C ARG A 42 5.31 4.87 -21.72
N GLU A 43 5.65 4.32 -22.89
CA GLU A 43 4.68 4.10 -23.97
C GLU A 43 3.61 3.07 -23.60
N ILE A 44 3.98 2.04 -22.83
CA ILE A 44 3.05 1.02 -22.35
C ILE A 44 2.05 1.66 -21.38
N ILE A 45 2.54 2.46 -20.43
CA ILE A 45 1.71 3.18 -19.46
C ILE A 45 0.81 4.19 -20.19
N THR A 46 1.36 4.95 -21.15
CA THR A 46 0.59 5.91 -21.95
C THR A 46 -0.56 5.23 -22.68
N ARG A 47 -0.30 4.07 -23.30
CA ARG A 47 -1.33 3.31 -24.01
C ARG A 47 -2.39 2.82 -23.03
N TRP A 48 -1.98 2.22 -21.92
CA TRP A 48 -2.90 1.74 -20.90
C TRP A 48 -3.80 2.86 -20.38
N LEU A 49 -3.24 4.02 -20.03
CA LEU A 49 -4.01 5.19 -19.56
C LEU A 49 -5.03 5.67 -20.60
N LYS A 50 -4.65 5.73 -21.88
CA LYS A 50 -5.56 6.14 -22.97
C LYS A 50 -6.70 5.15 -23.23
N GLU A 51 -6.50 3.88 -22.89
CA GLU A 51 -7.52 2.83 -23.00
C GLU A 51 -8.48 2.79 -21.79
N LYS A 52 -8.16 3.53 -20.71
CA LYS A 52 -9.01 3.62 -19.51
C LYS A 52 -9.83 4.90 -19.55
N GLU A 53 -11.00 4.82 -18.93
CA GLU A 53 -11.85 5.98 -18.67
C GLU A 53 -11.78 6.28 -17.16
N PHE A 54 -11.40 7.50 -16.82
CA PHE A 54 -11.37 8.05 -15.47
C PHE A 54 -11.57 9.56 -15.54
N ASP A 55 -12.18 10.11 -14.49
CA ASP A 55 -12.66 11.50 -14.42
C ASP A 55 -11.79 12.34 -13.49
N SER A 56 -11.07 11.68 -12.57
CA SER A 56 -10.13 12.28 -11.64
C SER A 56 -8.91 11.39 -11.42
N VAL A 57 -7.86 11.95 -10.84
CA VAL A 57 -6.65 11.24 -10.43
C VAL A 57 -6.39 11.48 -8.96
N ALA A 58 -6.10 10.42 -8.20
CA ALA A 58 -5.70 10.49 -6.80
C ALA A 58 -4.31 9.87 -6.61
N ILE A 59 -3.37 10.61 -6.05
CA ILE A 59 -1.96 10.23 -5.99
C ILE A 59 -1.50 10.09 -4.53
N SER A 60 -0.93 8.93 -4.20
CA SER A 60 -0.03 8.70 -3.07
C SER A 60 1.39 8.64 -3.60
N SER A 61 2.33 9.37 -3.01
CA SER A 61 3.72 9.33 -3.47
C SER A 61 4.73 9.66 -2.38
N VAL A 62 5.83 8.90 -2.36
CA VAL A 62 7.05 9.21 -1.59
C VAL A 62 8.23 9.60 -2.49
N VAL A 63 8.00 9.74 -3.81
CA VAL A 63 9.06 9.98 -4.80
C VAL A 63 8.71 11.18 -5.69
N PRO A 64 9.16 12.40 -5.34
CA PRO A 64 8.79 13.63 -6.04
C PRO A 64 9.11 13.63 -7.54
N GLU A 65 10.29 13.15 -7.93
CA GLU A 65 10.71 13.11 -9.34
C GLU A 65 9.77 12.25 -10.20
N THR A 66 9.36 11.10 -9.69
CA THR A 66 8.42 10.20 -10.37
C THR A 66 7.02 10.80 -10.44
N THR A 67 6.63 11.59 -9.43
CA THR A 67 5.35 12.32 -9.40
C THR A 67 5.28 13.33 -10.53
N SER A 68 6.31 14.17 -10.70
CA SER A 68 6.37 15.14 -11.80
C SER A 68 6.35 14.48 -13.18
N LYS A 69 6.99 13.30 -13.33
CA LYS A 69 6.93 12.52 -14.58
C LYS A 69 5.51 12.02 -14.88
N LEU A 70 4.75 11.66 -13.85
CA LEU A 70 3.35 11.25 -13.99
C LEU A 70 2.47 12.45 -14.39
N GLU A 71 2.64 13.60 -13.74
CA GLU A 71 1.91 14.84 -14.06
C GLU A 71 2.14 15.25 -15.52
N SER A 72 3.40 15.28 -15.97
CA SER A 72 3.72 15.53 -17.39
C SER A 72 3.11 14.51 -18.35
N LEU A 73 2.92 13.25 -17.90
CA LEU A 73 2.25 12.23 -18.71
C LEU A 73 0.74 12.48 -18.79
N LEU A 74 0.10 12.89 -17.70
CA LEU A 74 -1.33 13.26 -17.67
C LEU A 74 -1.60 14.46 -18.60
N GLU A 75 -0.74 15.47 -18.57
CA GLU A 75 -0.79 16.61 -19.52
C GLU A 75 -0.65 16.13 -20.98
N ARG A 76 0.29 15.22 -21.24
CA ARG A 76 0.54 14.69 -22.60
C ARG A 76 -0.62 13.88 -23.17
N ILE A 77 -1.42 13.24 -22.31
CA ILE A 77 -2.65 12.56 -22.74
C ILE A 77 -3.87 13.50 -22.74
N ASN A 78 -3.65 14.79 -22.53
CA ASN A 78 -4.67 15.84 -22.49
C ASN A 78 -5.76 15.56 -21.45
N PHE A 79 -5.37 15.03 -20.28
CA PHE A 79 -6.28 14.85 -19.15
C PHE A 79 -6.72 16.22 -18.60
N GLN A 80 -8.01 16.41 -18.35
CA GLN A 80 -8.63 17.68 -17.93
C GLN A 80 -9.33 17.60 -16.57
N GLY A 81 -9.29 16.43 -15.91
CA GLY A 81 -9.93 16.22 -14.62
C GLY A 81 -9.08 16.72 -13.45
N ASP A 82 -9.64 16.60 -12.24
CA ASP A 82 -8.94 17.00 -11.01
C ASP A 82 -7.80 16.03 -10.69
N VAL A 83 -6.70 16.58 -10.17
CA VAL A 83 -5.53 15.81 -9.72
C VAL A 83 -5.32 16.08 -8.23
N PHE A 84 -5.71 15.10 -7.42
CA PHE A 84 -5.65 15.15 -5.98
C PHE A 84 -4.40 14.44 -5.44
N HIS A 85 -3.69 15.09 -4.53
CA HIS A 85 -2.56 14.50 -3.82
C HIS A 85 -2.96 14.20 -2.38
N LEU A 86 -2.81 12.95 -1.97
CA LEU A 86 -3.01 12.57 -0.59
C LEU A 86 -1.76 12.93 0.22
N THR A 87 -1.95 13.79 1.22
CA THR A 87 -0.92 14.22 2.18
C THR A 87 -1.51 14.19 3.58
N ARG A 88 -0.73 14.60 4.58
CA ARG A 88 -1.22 14.79 5.94
C ARG A 88 -2.33 15.84 6.01
N GLU A 89 -2.21 16.91 5.23
CA GLU A 89 -3.12 18.06 5.20
C GLU A 89 -4.42 17.76 4.46
N THR A 90 -4.37 16.88 3.45
CA THR A 90 -5.55 16.47 2.67
C THR A 90 -6.20 15.18 3.18
N SER A 91 -5.73 14.65 4.31
CA SER A 91 -6.30 13.44 4.89
C SER A 91 -7.74 13.66 5.36
N PRO A 92 -8.70 12.79 4.99
CA PRO A 92 -10.10 12.91 5.40
C PRO A 92 -10.36 12.29 6.80
N ILE A 93 -9.33 11.84 7.51
CA ILE A 93 -9.41 11.26 8.85
C ILE A 93 -8.39 11.94 9.77
N PRO A 94 -8.61 12.01 11.09
CA PRO A 94 -7.60 12.49 12.01
C PRO A 94 -6.36 11.58 12.00
N LEU A 95 -5.18 12.19 12.08
CA LEU A 95 -3.90 11.49 12.14
C LEU A 95 -3.26 11.75 13.51
N ASN A 96 -3.60 10.89 14.49
CA ASN A 96 -3.11 10.94 15.87
C ASN A 96 -1.70 10.33 15.96
N TYR A 97 -0.78 10.89 15.17
CA TYR A 97 0.60 10.44 15.01
C TYR A 97 1.53 11.64 14.84
N GLU A 98 2.56 11.73 15.66
CA GLU A 98 3.56 12.79 15.57
C GLU A 98 4.61 12.49 14.50
N GLY A 99 5.04 13.51 13.77
CA GLY A 99 6.05 13.39 12.72
C GLY A 99 5.50 12.95 11.36
N THR A 100 6.40 12.44 10.53
CA THR A 100 6.14 12.11 9.12
C THR A 100 5.41 10.77 8.98
N LEU A 101 4.31 10.76 8.22
CA LEU A 101 3.56 9.56 7.85
C LEU A 101 3.53 9.44 6.32
N GLY A 102 3.81 8.25 5.81
CA GLY A 102 3.75 7.95 4.38
C GLY A 102 2.32 8.09 3.82
N PRO A 103 2.12 8.71 2.65
CA PRO A 103 0.80 8.81 2.02
C PRO A 103 0.11 7.47 1.76
N ASP A 104 0.89 6.41 1.52
CA ASP A 104 0.43 5.03 1.36
C ASP A 104 -0.22 4.51 2.65
N ARG A 105 0.41 4.75 3.80
CA ARG A 105 -0.16 4.42 5.12
C ARG A 105 -1.41 5.26 5.42
N ILE A 106 -1.45 6.53 5.00
CA ILE A 106 -2.67 7.35 5.11
C ILE A 106 -3.78 6.73 4.26
N ALA A 107 -3.53 6.36 3.01
CA ALA A 107 -4.52 5.75 2.13
C ALA A 107 -5.06 4.43 2.73
N ASN A 108 -4.17 3.57 3.20
CA ASN A 108 -4.52 2.32 3.89
C ASN A 108 -5.37 2.59 5.15
N ALA A 109 -5.03 3.61 5.93
CA ALA A 109 -5.78 4.00 7.12
C ALA A 109 -7.16 4.56 6.77
N VAL A 110 -7.29 5.34 5.70
CA VAL A 110 -8.58 5.85 5.19
C VAL A 110 -9.46 4.67 4.79
N ALA A 111 -8.95 3.71 4.02
CA ALA A 111 -9.70 2.50 3.69
C ALA A 111 -10.09 1.71 4.96
N GLY A 112 -9.16 1.55 5.89
CA GLY A 112 -9.38 0.95 7.22
C GLY A 112 -10.53 1.60 7.98
N PHE A 113 -10.55 2.93 8.02
CA PHE A 113 -11.51 3.73 8.77
C PHE A 113 -12.93 3.65 8.20
N TYR A 114 -13.07 3.67 6.87
CA TYR A 114 -14.37 3.77 6.20
C TYR A 114 -14.98 2.42 5.80
N LEU A 115 -14.19 1.34 5.74
CA LEU A 115 -14.66 0.04 5.23
C LEU A 115 -14.77 -1.06 6.30
N PHE A 116 -14.12 -0.91 7.46
CA PHE A 116 -13.99 -1.97 8.45
C PHE A 116 -14.46 -1.55 9.83
N GLU A 117 -14.82 -2.53 10.66
CA GLU A 117 -15.13 -2.28 12.06
C GLU A 117 -13.86 -1.88 12.82
N LYS A 118 -13.96 -0.80 13.58
CA LYS A 118 -12.87 -0.26 14.41
C LYS A 118 -12.95 -0.84 15.84
N PRO A 119 -11.81 -0.99 16.55
CA PRO A 119 -10.45 -0.75 16.09
C PRO A 119 -10.03 -1.74 14.99
N ALA A 120 -9.39 -1.26 13.94
CA ALA A 120 -8.89 -2.06 12.83
C ALA A 120 -7.36 -2.03 12.79
N CYS A 121 -6.74 -3.15 12.45
CA CYS A 121 -5.32 -3.22 12.12
C CYS A 121 -5.14 -3.54 10.64
N ILE A 122 -4.40 -2.69 9.93
CA ILE A 122 -4.08 -2.85 8.52
C ILE A 122 -2.62 -3.31 8.41
N ILE A 123 -2.41 -4.45 7.77
CA ILE A 123 -1.11 -5.07 7.55
C ILE A 123 -0.77 -4.98 6.07
N ASP A 124 0.16 -4.11 5.71
CA ASP A 124 0.64 -3.99 4.33
C ASP A 124 1.92 -4.78 4.15
N PHE A 125 1.89 -5.80 3.29
CA PHE A 125 3.05 -6.61 2.95
C PHE A 125 3.76 -6.09 1.70
N GLY A 126 4.35 -4.90 1.83
CA GLY A 126 5.18 -4.24 0.82
C GLY A 126 6.68 -4.52 0.96
N THR A 127 7.50 -3.57 0.49
CA THR A 127 8.97 -3.59 0.70
C THR A 127 9.32 -3.56 2.18
N ALA A 128 8.64 -2.71 2.95
CA ALA A 128 8.50 -2.83 4.38
C ALA A 128 7.13 -3.46 4.69
N ILE A 129 7.02 -4.12 5.83
CA ILE A 129 5.72 -4.53 6.38
C ILE A 129 5.29 -3.45 7.37
N THR A 130 4.11 -2.88 7.18
CA THR A 130 3.50 -1.98 8.18
C THR A 130 2.36 -2.68 8.88
N ILE A 131 2.16 -2.39 10.16
CA ILE A 131 0.99 -2.80 10.93
C ILE A 131 0.43 -1.55 11.57
N ASP A 132 -0.67 -1.06 10.99
CA ASP A 132 -1.25 0.24 11.24
C ASP A 132 -2.57 0.09 11.99
N ARG A 133 -2.72 0.76 13.14
CA ARG A 133 -3.93 0.72 13.94
C ARG A 133 -4.78 1.95 13.67
N VAL A 134 -6.05 1.70 13.36
CA VAL A 134 -7.08 2.70 13.11
C VAL A 134 -8.16 2.55 14.16
N GLU A 135 -8.43 3.63 14.87
CA GLU A 135 -9.39 3.73 15.95
C GLU A 135 -10.62 4.54 15.50
N GLU A 136 -11.62 4.67 16.37
CA GLU A 136 -12.82 5.49 16.09
C GLU A 136 -12.50 6.97 15.87
N ASP A 137 -11.42 7.46 16.47
CA ASP A 137 -10.95 8.83 16.36
C ASP A 137 -9.87 9.03 15.28
N GLY A 138 -9.54 8.01 14.47
CA GLY A 138 -8.66 8.12 13.31
C GLY A 138 -7.45 7.18 13.34
N PHE A 139 -6.40 7.55 12.60
CA PHE A 139 -5.14 6.80 12.57
C PHE A 139 -4.40 6.96 13.89
N ALA A 140 -4.03 5.85 14.51
CA ALA A 140 -3.57 5.82 15.88
C ALA A 140 -2.11 5.36 16.04
N GLY A 141 -1.38 5.28 14.93
CA GLY A 141 0.00 4.79 14.88
C GLY A 141 0.11 3.34 14.42
N GLY A 142 1.33 2.81 14.50
CA GLY A 142 1.62 1.48 14.01
C GLY A 142 3.10 1.14 14.14
N VAL A 143 3.48 -0.02 13.62
CA VAL A 143 4.87 -0.47 13.57
C VAL A 143 5.32 -0.76 12.15
N ILE A 144 6.63 -0.70 11.93
CA ILE A 144 7.27 -0.94 10.64
C ILE A 144 8.34 -2.02 10.82
N LEU A 145 8.31 -3.02 9.96
CA LEU A 145 9.23 -4.15 9.92
C LEU A 145 9.87 -4.21 8.53
N PRO A 146 11.10 -4.74 8.39
CA PRO A 146 11.63 -5.07 7.08
C PRO A 146 10.78 -6.17 6.43
N GLY A 147 10.39 -5.98 5.16
CA GLY A 147 9.65 -6.98 4.40
C GLY A 147 10.51 -8.20 4.04
N MET A 148 9.88 -9.23 3.50
CA MET A 148 10.52 -10.53 3.22
C MET A 148 11.76 -10.38 2.32
N GLU A 149 11.64 -9.65 1.21
CA GLU A 149 12.77 -9.39 0.30
C GLU A 149 13.90 -8.61 0.96
N LEU A 150 13.56 -7.59 1.77
CA LEU A 150 14.55 -6.78 2.46
C LEU A 150 15.33 -7.59 3.51
N GLN A 151 14.64 -8.46 4.25
CA GLN A 151 15.28 -9.37 5.20
C GLN A 151 16.24 -10.33 4.50
N MET A 152 15.82 -10.96 3.40
CA MET A 152 16.69 -11.87 2.63
C MET A 152 17.92 -11.14 2.07
N ARG A 153 17.70 -9.97 1.45
CA ARG A 153 18.77 -9.15 0.88
C ARG A 153 19.78 -8.70 1.94
N SER A 154 19.31 -8.41 3.16
CA SER A 154 20.21 -8.03 4.26
C SER A 154 21.20 -9.14 4.64
N LEU A 155 20.80 -10.41 4.55
CA LEU A 155 21.66 -11.55 4.82
C LEU A 155 22.68 -11.77 3.70
N GLU A 156 22.25 -11.60 2.45
CA GLU A 156 23.11 -11.68 1.27
C GLU A 156 24.18 -10.56 1.26
N GLU A 157 23.80 -9.32 1.54
CA GLU A 157 24.73 -8.19 1.51
C GLU A 157 25.76 -8.19 2.65
N LYS A 158 25.43 -8.82 3.79
CA LYS A 158 26.24 -8.76 5.01
C LYS A 158 27.02 -10.04 5.31
N THR A 159 26.99 -11.04 4.44
CA THR A 159 27.72 -12.29 4.65
C THR A 159 28.43 -12.78 3.39
N ALA A 160 29.63 -13.35 3.53
CA ALA A 160 30.46 -13.70 2.38
C ALA A 160 29.98 -14.96 1.62
N LEU A 161 29.28 -15.86 2.31
CA LEU A 161 28.91 -17.19 1.80
C LEU A 161 27.46 -17.29 1.34
N ILE A 162 26.62 -16.29 1.63
CA ILE A 162 25.21 -16.28 1.22
C ILE A 162 25.11 -15.43 -0.06
N LYS A 163 24.69 -16.05 -1.16
CA LYS A 163 24.51 -15.40 -2.46
C LYS A 163 23.27 -15.94 -3.16
N ASP A 164 22.62 -15.09 -3.94
CA ASP A 164 21.48 -15.41 -4.81
C ASP A 164 20.31 -16.05 -4.06
N VAL A 165 20.04 -15.60 -2.82
CA VAL A 165 18.97 -16.17 -2.00
C VAL A 165 17.62 -15.79 -2.56
N ARG A 166 16.82 -16.81 -2.86
CA ARG A 166 15.41 -16.64 -3.22
C ARG A 166 14.55 -17.41 -2.25
N TRP A 167 13.47 -16.78 -1.80
CA TRP A 167 12.53 -17.46 -0.92
C TRP A 167 11.93 -18.67 -1.63
N LYS A 168 11.94 -19.81 -0.93
CA LYS A 168 11.24 -21.03 -1.34
C LYS A 168 10.41 -21.55 -0.18
N LYS A 169 9.20 -22.02 -0.48
CA LYS A 169 8.35 -22.69 0.51
C LYS A 169 9.02 -23.99 0.98
N GLY A 170 9.07 -24.20 2.28
CA GLY A 170 9.69 -25.38 2.90
C GLY A 170 9.19 -25.63 4.32
N GLY A 171 9.83 -26.58 5.01
CA GLY A 171 9.58 -26.84 6.43
C GLY A 171 10.22 -25.80 7.36
N VAL A 172 9.88 -25.85 8.65
CA VAL A 172 10.44 -24.92 9.67
C VAL A 172 11.95 -25.12 9.84
N THR A 173 12.42 -26.37 9.89
CA THR A 173 13.84 -26.68 10.04
C THR A 173 14.45 -26.94 8.66
N GLY A 174 15.21 -25.97 8.14
CA GLY A 174 15.90 -26.11 6.86
C GLY A 174 17.06 -27.10 6.92
N LYS A 175 17.28 -27.82 5.83
CA LYS A 175 18.35 -28.84 5.69
C LYS A 175 19.57 -28.34 4.91
N ASN A 176 19.53 -27.10 4.46
CA ASN A 176 20.63 -26.36 3.84
C ASN A 176 20.45 -24.86 4.12
N THR A 177 21.45 -24.06 3.77
CA THR A 177 21.46 -22.61 4.03
C THR A 177 20.28 -21.87 3.40
N GLU A 178 19.90 -22.19 2.16
CA GLU A 178 18.78 -21.54 1.46
C GLU A 178 17.45 -21.82 2.16
N GLU A 179 17.21 -23.08 2.56
CA GLU A 179 16.04 -23.47 3.33
C GLU A 179 16.02 -22.85 4.73
N ALA A 180 17.17 -22.81 5.41
CA ALA A 180 17.29 -22.23 6.74
C ALA A 180 16.98 -20.72 6.73
N ILE A 181 17.48 -19.98 5.73
CA ILE A 181 17.18 -18.56 5.55
C ILE A 181 15.71 -18.36 5.16
N SER A 182 15.22 -19.10 4.16
CA SER A 182 13.82 -18.98 3.69
C SER A 182 12.83 -19.23 4.84
N SER A 183 13.08 -20.27 5.64
CA SER A 183 12.26 -20.59 6.80
C SER A 183 12.39 -19.53 7.90
N GLY A 184 13.62 -19.15 8.25
CA GLY A 184 13.87 -18.17 9.31
C GLY A 184 13.20 -16.82 9.05
N VAL A 185 13.35 -16.29 7.82
CA VAL A 185 12.71 -15.03 7.40
C VAL A 185 11.19 -15.16 7.36
N PHE A 186 10.66 -16.28 6.86
CA PHE A 186 9.22 -16.47 6.77
C PHE A 186 8.57 -16.53 8.15
N TYR A 187 9.08 -17.39 9.03
CA TYR A 187 8.50 -17.58 10.36
C TYR A 187 8.83 -16.43 11.33
N SER A 188 9.90 -15.66 11.12
CA SER A 188 10.14 -14.42 11.87
C SER A 188 9.04 -13.38 11.60
N ILE A 189 8.61 -13.25 10.34
CA ILE A 189 7.50 -12.35 9.96
C ILE A 189 6.18 -12.85 10.56
N VAL A 190 5.87 -14.14 10.40
CA VAL A 190 4.64 -14.74 10.97
C VAL A 190 4.58 -14.56 12.49
N GLY A 191 5.68 -14.86 13.19
CA GLY A 191 5.77 -14.70 14.65
C GLY A 191 5.70 -13.24 15.07
N GLY A 192 6.43 -12.36 14.36
CA GLY A 192 6.45 -10.92 14.60
C GLY A 192 5.06 -10.30 14.50
N ILE A 193 4.32 -10.59 13.41
CA ILE A 193 2.95 -10.10 13.23
C ILE A 193 2.04 -10.55 14.38
N LYS A 194 2.08 -11.84 14.74
CA LYS A 194 1.24 -12.38 15.82
C LYS A 194 1.54 -11.73 17.16
N GLU A 195 2.82 -11.59 17.51
CA GLU A 195 3.21 -10.96 18.77
C GLU A 195 2.85 -9.47 18.78
N ILE A 196 3.07 -8.74 17.67
CA ILE A 196 2.71 -7.33 17.59
C ILE A 196 1.21 -7.13 17.75
N LEU A 197 0.37 -7.89 17.03
CA LEU A 197 -1.09 -7.78 17.17
C LEU A 197 -1.53 -8.07 18.60
N LYS A 198 -0.96 -9.11 19.22
CA LYS A 198 -1.21 -9.42 20.62
C LYS A 198 -0.83 -8.26 21.54
N ARG A 199 0.33 -7.63 21.35
CA ARG A 199 0.78 -6.47 22.15
C ARG A 199 -0.11 -5.24 21.94
N MET A 200 -0.52 -4.96 20.71
CA MET A 200 -1.47 -3.89 20.40
C MET A 200 -2.82 -4.13 21.08
N ASP A 201 -3.30 -5.38 21.11
CA ASP A 201 -4.52 -5.76 21.81
C ASP A 201 -4.39 -5.63 23.34
N GLU A 202 -3.23 -5.97 23.91
CA GLU A 202 -2.92 -5.78 25.34
C GLU A 202 -2.88 -4.28 25.72
N GLU A 203 -2.35 -3.43 24.83
CA GLU A 203 -2.18 -1.99 25.08
C GLU A 203 -3.49 -1.21 24.92
N ARG A 204 -4.26 -1.50 23.86
CA ARG A 204 -5.38 -0.65 23.41
C ARG A 204 -6.71 -1.38 23.28
N GLY A 205 -6.77 -2.62 23.73
CA GLY A 205 -7.95 -3.47 23.63
C GLY A 205 -8.08 -4.18 22.28
N LYS A 206 -8.97 -5.17 22.25
CA LYS A 206 -9.11 -6.13 21.16
C LYS A 206 -9.43 -5.47 19.82
N THR A 207 -8.60 -5.77 18.81
CA THR A 207 -8.84 -5.44 17.40
C THR A 207 -10.07 -6.16 16.87
N ARG A 208 -10.95 -5.43 16.18
CA ARG A 208 -12.17 -5.96 15.55
C ARG A 208 -11.92 -6.47 14.14
N SER A 209 -11.11 -5.75 13.38
CA SER A 209 -10.78 -6.11 11.99
C SER A 209 -9.27 -6.19 11.80
N VAL A 210 -8.77 -7.31 11.27
CA VAL A 210 -7.40 -7.43 10.79
C VAL A 210 -7.44 -7.54 9.28
N VAL A 211 -6.87 -6.57 8.59
CA VAL A 211 -6.90 -6.44 7.12
C VAL A 211 -5.49 -6.62 6.58
N LEU A 212 -5.34 -7.38 5.49
CA LEU A 212 -4.07 -7.71 4.87
C LEU A 212 -4.08 -7.19 3.43
N THR A 213 -3.05 -6.45 3.05
CA THR A 213 -2.86 -5.92 1.70
C THR A 213 -1.39 -6.04 1.29
N GLY A 214 -1.05 -5.65 0.07
CA GLY A 214 0.30 -5.72 -0.46
C GLY A 214 0.63 -7.07 -1.12
N GLY A 215 1.75 -7.10 -1.84
CA GLY A 215 2.08 -8.18 -2.77
C GLY A 215 2.27 -9.55 -2.12
N TYR A 216 2.59 -9.60 -0.83
CA TYR A 216 2.77 -10.85 -0.08
C TYR A 216 1.59 -11.19 0.86
N ALA A 217 0.49 -10.45 0.85
CA ALA A 217 -0.66 -10.71 1.75
C ALA A 217 -1.18 -12.15 1.65
N ASN A 218 -1.43 -12.62 0.44
CA ASN A 218 -1.93 -13.98 0.18
C ASN A 218 -0.97 -15.08 0.66
N LEU A 219 0.34 -14.81 0.68
CA LEU A 219 1.34 -15.75 1.17
C LEU A 219 1.26 -15.91 2.70
N PHE A 220 1.04 -14.82 3.43
CA PHE A 220 1.02 -14.81 4.90
C PHE A 220 -0.37 -15.05 5.50
N HIS A 221 -1.45 -14.75 4.76
CA HIS A 221 -2.84 -14.89 5.20
C HIS A 221 -3.15 -16.24 5.88
N PRO A 222 -2.75 -17.41 5.34
CA PRO A 222 -3.02 -18.70 6.00
C PRO A 222 -2.39 -18.86 7.40
N TYR A 223 -1.40 -18.04 7.74
CA TYR A 223 -0.63 -18.15 8.98
C TYR A 223 -1.00 -17.06 9.99
N THR A 224 -1.40 -15.89 9.53
CA THR A 224 -1.73 -14.73 10.38
C THR A 224 -3.24 -14.55 10.58
N GLY A 225 -4.08 -15.08 9.67
CA GLY A 225 -5.52 -14.83 9.64
C GLY A 225 -5.86 -13.40 9.22
N GLY A 226 -7.16 -13.08 9.18
CA GLY A 226 -7.71 -11.77 8.81
C GLY A 226 -8.32 -11.74 7.39
N ILE A 227 -8.63 -10.54 6.89
CA ILE A 227 -9.29 -10.33 5.60
C ILE A 227 -8.27 -9.82 4.59
N VAL A 228 -8.05 -10.54 3.49
CA VAL A 228 -7.21 -10.06 2.39
C VAL A 228 -7.99 -9.11 1.50
N VAL A 229 -7.43 -7.92 1.26
CA VAL A 229 -7.99 -6.91 0.37
C VAL A 229 -6.91 -6.48 -0.62
N GLU A 230 -7.06 -6.89 -1.86
CA GLU A 230 -6.13 -6.52 -2.92
C GLU A 230 -6.32 -5.05 -3.31
N GLY A 231 -5.22 -4.31 -3.39
CA GLY A 231 -5.24 -2.89 -3.77
C GLY A 231 -5.92 -1.97 -2.75
N LEU A 232 -5.86 -2.30 -1.45
CA LEU A 232 -6.43 -1.46 -0.38
C LEU A 232 -5.99 0.01 -0.47
N THR A 233 -4.71 0.26 -0.79
CA THR A 233 -4.15 1.60 -0.98
C THR A 233 -4.88 2.38 -2.07
N LEU A 234 -5.19 1.73 -3.20
CA LEU A 234 -5.91 2.35 -4.32
C LEU A 234 -7.36 2.68 -3.91
N ILE A 235 -8.01 1.77 -3.20
CA ILE A 235 -9.37 2.00 -2.69
C ILE A 235 -9.37 3.17 -1.71
N GLY A 236 -8.38 3.24 -0.81
CA GLY A 236 -8.20 4.33 0.13
C GLY A 236 -7.99 5.69 -0.54
N LEU A 237 -7.22 5.73 -1.63
CA LEU A 237 -7.03 6.93 -2.45
C LEU A 237 -8.33 7.42 -3.08
N SER A 238 -9.12 6.51 -3.67
CA SER A 238 -10.46 6.85 -4.21
C SER A 238 -11.36 7.45 -3.14
N ILE A 239 -11.43 6.83 -1.96
CA ILE A 239 -12.25 7.31 -0.85
C ILE A 239 -11.78 8.70 -0.39
N ALA A 240 -10.47 8.92 -0.28
CA ALA A 240 -9.93 10.22 0.12
C ALA A 240 -10.30 11.31 -0.87
N TYR A 241 -10.18 11.04 -2.17
CA TYR A 241 -10.59 11.96 -3.22
C TYR A 241 -12.10 12.27 -3.17
N GLU A 242 -12.95 11.24 -3.09
CA GLU A 242 -14.41 11.40 -3.04
C GLU A 242 -14.85 12.30 -1.88
N ILE A 243 -14.27 12.10 -0.69
CA ILE A 243 -14.55 12.93 0.49
C ILE A 243 -14.06 14.36 0.28
N HIS A 244 -12.84 14.53 -0.21
CA HIS A 244 -12.27 15.85 -0.49
C HIS A 244 -13.12 16.64 -1.50
N ASN A 245 -13.52 16.00 -2.60
CA ASN A 245 -14.37 16.64 -3.62
C ASN A 245 -15.74 17.03 -3.04
N SER A 246 -16.38 16.16 -2.24
CA SER A 246 -17.65 16.46 -1.58
C SER A 246 -17.60 17.65 -0.60
N LEU A 247 -16.42 17.93 -0.02
CA LEU A 247 -16.22 19.07 0.88
C LEU A 247 -16.01 20.36 0.07
N ARG A 248 -15.34 20.31 -1.08
CA ARG A 248 -15.20 21.44 -1.98
C ARG A 248 -16.55 21.90 -2.52
N GLU A 249 -17.36 20.97 -3.05
CA GLU A 249 -18.69 21.27 -3.61
C GLU A 249 -19.69 21.85 -2.59
N ARG A 250 -19.48 21.64 -1.28
CA ARG A 250 -20.32 22.23 -0.22
C ARG A 250 -19.91 23.63 0.18
N ASN A 251 -18.69 24.05 -0.16
CA ASN A 251 -18.14 25.36 0.19
C ASN A 251 -18.22 26.37 -0.97
N ASP A 252 -18.58 25.92 -2.17
CA ASP A 252 -18.88 26.73 -3.36
C ASP A 252 -20.38 27.06 -3.46
#